data_AF-I0YSY2-F1
#
_entry.id   AF-I0YSY2-F1
#
_cell.length_a   1.000
_cell.length_b   1.000
_cell.length_c   1.000
_cell.angle_alpha   90.00
_cell.angle_beta   90.00
_cell.angle_gamma   90.00
#
_symmetry.space_group_name_H-M   'P 1'
#
loop_
_entity.id
_entity.type
_entity.pdbx_description
1 polymer ?
#
loop_
_entity_poly.entity_id
_entity_poly.type
_entity_poly.pdbx_seq_one_letter_code
_entity_poly.pdbx_strand_id
1 'polypeptide(L)'
;MYVASREEYLAYNKRRWGSDGWTQSLRRSGEPDERTGRAAEAEELLFEAIYERGQNVADAATLQALGEELGLDRVKEYLSSSDGLEEVLEEDTGAKQEMGIHGVPYFLIQSSLSEVQHRLSGAQSVAAFTSVFEKTIAAKQ
;
A
#
# COMPACT_ATOMS: atom_id res chain seq x y z
N MET A 1 -6.39 -10.19 6.03
CA MET A 1 -7.24 -10.44 4.84
C MET A 1 -6.89 -11.84 4.33
N TYR A 2 -7.85 -12.76 4.30
CA TYR A 2 -7.66 -14.11 3.76
C TYR A 2 -8.09 -14.11 2.30
N VAL A 3 -7.28 -14.67 1.42
CA VAL A 3 -7.67 -14.87 0.02
C VAL A 3 -8.26 -16.28 -0.12
N ALA A 4 -9.07 -16.50 -1.16
CA ALA A 4 -10.00 -17.60 -1.46
C ALA A 4 -9.53 -19.07 -1.27
N SER A 5 -8.38 -19.33 -0.65
CA SER A 5 -7.80 -20.66 -0.39
C SER A 5 -7.42 -20.92 1.08
N ARG A 6 -7.87 -20.11 2.06
CA ARG A 6 -7.35 -20.11 3.46
C ARG A 6 -5.85 -19.85 3.55
N GLU A 7 -5.23 -19.39 2.47
CA GLU A 7 -3.84 -19.00 2.47
C GLU A 7 -3.70 -17.57 3.03
N GLU A 8 -2.67 -17.37 3.85
CA GLU A 8 -2.29 -16.03 4.30
C GLU A 8 -1.81 -15.22 3.10
N TYR A 9 -2.38 -14.03 2.92
CA TYR A 9 -2.07 -13.07 1.85
C TYR A 9 -0.56 -12.94 1.54
N LEU A 10 0.28 -12.90 2.58
CA LEU A 10 1.73 -12.76 2.44
C LEU A 10 2.41 -14.00 1.86
N ALA A 11 1.92 -15.19 2.20
CA ALA A 11 2.42 -16.44 1.65
C ALA A 11 2.08 -16.55 0.16
N TYR A 12 0.86 -16.14 -0.22
CA TYR A 12 0.41 -16.10 -1.60
C TYR A 12 1.29 -15.17 -2.46
N ASN A 13 1.52 -13.93 -2.01
CA ASN A 13 2.29 -12.93 -2.76
C ASN A 13 3.75 -13.31 -2.93
N LYS A 14 4.39 -13.77 -1.85
CA LYS A 14 5.80 -14.19 -1.90
C LYS A 14 6.01 -15.38 -2.85
N ARG A 15 5.11 -16.36 -2.86
CA ARG A 15 5.20 -17.52 -3.75
C ARG A 15 5.01 -17.14 -5.22
N ARG A 16 4.01 -16.30 -5.51
CA ARG A 16 3.57 -16.07 -6.89
C ARG A 16 4.35 -14.95 -7.59
N TRP A 17 4.72 -13.92 -6.85
CA TRP A 17 5.21 -12.66 -7.42
C TRP A 17 6.47 -12.09 -6.73
N GLY A 18 6.97 -12.76 -5.68
CA GLY A 18 8.23 -12.39 -5.02
C GLY A 18 8.12 -11.23 -4.01
N SER A 19 7.16 -10.31 -4.16
CA SER A 19 6.82 -9.24 -3.19
C SER A 19 5.38 -8.74 -3.40
N ASP A 20 5.03 -7.54 -2.95
CA ASP A 20 3.76 -6.82 -3.20
C ASP A 20 3.98 -5.29 -3.38
N GLY A 21 5.21 -4.91 -3.75
CA GLY A 21 5.64 -3.51 -3.88
C GLY A 21 4.93 -2.70 -4.98
N TRP A 22 4.34 -3.36 -5.98
CA TRP A 22 3.59 -2.70 -7.08
C TRP A 22 2.27 -2.05 -6.67
N THR A 23 1.83 -2.22 -5.42
CA THR A 23 0.62 -1.57 -4.90
C THR A 23 0.89 -0.19 -4.27
N GLN A 24 2.15 0.20 -4.13
CA GLN A 24 2.57 1.38 -3.37
C GLN A 24 2.16 2.70 -4.07
N SER A 25 2.37 2.80 -5.39
CA SER A 25 2.03 3.98 -6.19
C SER A 25 0.55 4.35 -6.16
N LEU A 26 -0.33 3.35 -6.02
CA LEU A 26 -1.78 3.54 -5.98
C LEU A 26 -2.34 3.82 -4.58
N ARG A 27 -1.61 3.50 -3.51
CA ARG A 27 -1.97 3.94 -2.14
C ARG A 27 -1.75 5.43 -1.95
N ARG A 28 -0.72 5.98 -2.59
CA ARG A 28 -0.31 7.39 -2.39
C ARG A 28 -1.15 8.39 -3.17
N SER A 29 -1.80 7.97 -4.27
CA SER A 29 -2.73 8.82 -5.05
C SER A 29 -3.98 9.29 -4.28
N GLY A 30 -4.04 9.10 -2.96
CA GLY A 30 -5.13 9.54 -2.09
C GLY A 30 -4.65 9.82 -0.67
N GLU A 31 -3.44 10.37 -0.56
CA GLU A 31 -3.33 11.54 0.30
C GLU A 31 -4.38 12.58 -0.12
N PRO A 32 -4.98 13.34 0.82
CA PRO A 32 -5.94 14.38 0.49
C PRO A 32 -5.19 15.60 -0.07
N ASP A 33 -4.68 15.47 -1.29
CA ASP A 33 -4.47 16.59 -2.19
C ASP A 33 -5.79 16.84 -2.93
N GLU A 34 -6.06 18.10 -3.28
CA GLU A 34 -7.32 18.58 -3.90
C GLU A 34 -7.59 17.98 -5.30
N ARG A 35 -6.80 16.98 -5.73
CA ARG A 35 -6.77 16.47 -7.10
C ARG A 35 -7.35 15.07 -7.33
N THR A 36 -7.41 14.15 -6.37
CA THR A 36 -8.15 12.86 -6.49
C THR A 36 -8.34 12.16 -5.13
N GLY A 37 -9.40 12.48 -4.39
CA GLY A 37 -9.68 11.89 -3.07
C GLY A 37 -10.17 10.44 -3.04
N ARG A 38 -9.66 9.54 -3.90
CA ARG A 38 -10.19 8.16 -4.06
C ARG A 38 -9.16 7.02 -3.92
N ALA A 39 -7.94 7.24 -3.44
CA ALA A 39 -6.98 6.12 -3.40
C ALA A 39 -7.32 4.98 -2.46
N ALA A 40 -8.01 5.22 -1.36
CA ALA A 40 -8.48 4.12 -0.51
C ALA A 40 -9.43 3.20 -1.30
N GLU A 41 -10.32 3.78 -2.13
CA GLU A 41 -11.21 3.02 -3.00
C GLU A 41 -10.44 2.35 -4.15
N ALA A 42 -9.42 3.01 -4.70
CA ALA A 42 -8.58 2.44 -5.74
C ALA A 42 -7.71 1.28 -5.23
N GLU A 43 -7.17 1.38 -4.02
CA GLU A 43 -6.44 0.29 -3.37
C GLU A 43 -7.34 -0.92 -3.13
N GLU A 44 -8.52 -0.71 -2.55
CA GLU A 44 -9.47 -1.79 -2.29
C GLU A 44 -9.91 -2.46 -3.60
N LEU A 45 -10.23 -1.67 -4.62
CA LEU A 45 -10.63 -2.18 -5.93
C LEU A 45 -9.49 -2.98 -6.60
N LEU A 46 -8.23 -2.54 -6.49
CA LEU A 46 -7.10 -3.30 -6.99
C LEU A 46 -6.90 -4.60 -6.22
N PHE A 47 -7.06 -4.58 -4.90
CA PHE A 47 -7.01 -5.79 -4.10
C PHE A 47 -8.11 -6.77 -4.50
N GLU A 48 -9.34 -6.30 -4.65
CA GLU A 48 -10.45 -7.13 -5.12
C GLU A 48 -10.15 -7.70 -6.52
N ALA A 49 -9.67 -6.85 -7.45
CA ALA A 49 -9.30 -7.25 -8.81
C ALA A 49 -8.25 -8.37 -8.82
N ILE A 50 -7.20 -8.25 -7.99
CA ILE A 50 -6.12 -9.23 -7.90
C ILE A 50 -6.56 -10.51 -7.19
N TYR A 51 -7.17 -10.38 -6.00
CA TYR A 51 -7.33 -11.49 -5.06
C TYR A 51 -8.69 -12.17 -5.12
N GLU A 52 -9.73 -11.47 -5.58
CA GLU A 52 -11.09 -12.01 -5.64
C GLU A 52 -11.50 -12.29 -7.09
N ARG A 53 -11.20 -11.37 -8.00
CA ARG A 53 -11.60 -11.46 -9.42
C ARG A 53 -10.54 -12.14 -10.31
N GLY A 54 -9.30 -12.26 -9.85
CA GLY A 54 -8.20 -12.90 -10.59
C GLY A 54 -7.76 -12.15 -11.85
N GLN A 55 -7.96 -10.82 -11.89
CA GLN A 55 -7.61 -9.96 -13.01
C GLN A 55 -6.11 -9.63 -13.04
N ASN A 56 -5.58 -9.33 -14.22
CA ASN A 56 -4.19 -8.95 -14.40
C ASN A 56 -4.01 -7.42 -14.29
N VAL A 57 -3.66 -6.92 -13.11
CA VAL A 57 -3.43 -5.48 -12.89
C VAL A 57 -2.11 -4.95 -13.48
N ALA A 58 -1.28 -5.80 -14.09
CA ALA A 58 -0.13 -5.35 -14.88
C ALA A 58 -0.53 -4.96 -16.32
N ASP A 59 -1.78 -5.24 -16.72
CA ASP A 59 -2.32 -4.85 -18.02
C ASP A 59 -2.99 -3.46 -17.95
N ALA A 60 -2.59 -2.57 -18.86
CA ALA A 60 -3.08 -1.19 -18.88
C ALA A 60 -4.58 -1.10 -19.16
N ALA A 61 -5.16 -2.01 -19.97
CA ALA A 61 -6.59 -2.01 -20.24
C ALA A 61 -7.40 -2.41 -18.99
N THR A 62 -6.87 -3.36 -18.21
CA THR A 62 -7.44 -3.72 -16.90
C THR A 62 -7.43 -2.53 -15.94
N LEU A 63 -6.29 -1.84 -15.80
CA LEU A 63 -6.19 -0.64 -14.95
C LEU A 63 -7.11 0.49 -15.42
N GLN A 64 -7.24 0.69 -16.74
CA GLN A 64 -8.18 1.66 -17.30
C GLN A 64 -9.63 1.36 -16.91
N ALA A 65 -10.08 0.10 -17.07
CA ALA A 65 -11.44 -0.29 -16.72
C ALA A 65 -11.74 -0.10 -15.22
N LEU A 66 -10.80 -0.44 -14.34
CA LEU A 66 -10.94 -0.23 -12.88
C LEU A 66 -11.00 1.27 -12.54
N GLY A 67 -10.19 2.09 -13.22
CA GLY A 67 -10.24 3.54 -13.06
C GLY A 67 -11.56 4.15 -13.53
N GLU A 68 -12.15 3.64 -14.61
CA GLU A 68 -13.48 4.03 -15.10
C GLU A 68 -14.60 3.63 -14.10
N GLU A 69 -14.50 2.46 -13.46
CA GLU A 69 -15.39 2.03 -12.36
C GLU A 69 -15.36 3.03 -11.19
N LEU A 70 -14.18 3.62 -10.95
CA LEU A 70 -13.95 4.69 -9.98
C LEU A 70 -14.11 6.10 -10.57
N GLY A 71 -14.76 6.25 -11.72
CA GLY A 71 -15.01 7.57 -12.33
C GLY A 71 -13.76 8.45 -12.46
N LEU A 72 -12.61 7.84 -12.74
CA LEU A 72 -11.34 8.53 -12.95
C LEU A 72 -11.15 8.79 -14.45
N ASP A 73 -11.11 10.07 -14.83
CA ASP A 73 -11.22 10.46 -16.24
C ASP A 73 -9.88 10.54 -16.99
N ARG A 74 -8.74 10.40 -16.29
CA ARG A 74 -7.38 10.60 -16.84
C ARG A 74 -6.47 9.38 -16.78
N VAL A 75 -7.05 8.20 -16.53
CA VAL A 75 -6.28 6.97 -16.25
C VAL A 75 -5.45 6.58 -17.47
N LYS A 76 -6.03 6.65 -18.66
CA LYS A 76 -5.34 6.30 -19.90
C LYS A 76 -4.16 7.22 -20.18
N GLU A 77 -4.34 8.53 -20.03
CA GLU A 77 -3.29 9.52 -20.21
C GLU A 77 -2.15 9.31 -19.21
N TYR A 78 -2.50 9.07 -17.94
CA TYR A 78 -1.53 8.84 -16.88
C TYR A 78 -0.73 7.55 -17.10
N LEU A 79 -1.39 6.43 -17.43
CA LEU A 79 -0.72 5.16 -17.73
C LEU A 79 0.19 5.23 -18.97
N SER A 80 -0.04 6.20 -19.85
CA SER A 80 0.77 6.40 -21.05
C SER A 80 1.88 7.45 -20.87
N SER A 81 1.93 8.12 -19.71
CA SER A 81 2.94 9.14 -19.39
C SER A 81 4.00 8.60 -18.42
N SER A 82 4.95 9.45 -18.08
CA SER A 82 5.92 9.21 -17.00
C SER A 82 5.52 9.91 -15.71
N ASP A 83 4.29 10.43 -15.61
CA ASP A 83 3.82 11.15 -14.43
C ASP A 83 3.82 10.19 -13.22
N GLY A 84 4.38 10.63 -12.10
CA GLY A 84 4.51 9.84 -10.88
C GLY A 84 5.63 8.78 -10.87
N LEU A 85 6.31 8.54 -11.99
CA LEU A 85 7.38 7.52 -12.03
C LEU A 85 8.56 7.87 -11.10
N GLU A 86 9.03 9.11 -11.14
CA GLU A 86 10.15 9.56 -10.30
C GLU A 86 9.80 9.48 -8.82
N GLU A 87 8.62 9.97 -8.43
CA GLU A 87 8.11 9.89 -7.06
C GLU A 87 8.08 8.45 -6.52
N VAL A 88 7.56 7.51 -7.31
CA VAL A 88 7.50 6.09 -6.94
C VAL A 88 8.90 5.49 -6.75
N LEU A 89 9.85 5.84 -7.62
CA LEU A 89 11.22 5.35 -7.53
C LEU A 89 11.95 5.94 -6.31
N GLU A 90 11.72 7.21 -6.00
CA GLU A 90 12.26 7.87 -4.81
C GLU A 90 11.72 7.23 -3.53
N GLU A 91 10.41 6.98 -3.45
CA GLU A 91 9.79 6.27 -2.31
C GLU A 91 10.35 4.87 -2.11
N ASP A 92 10.42 4.08 -3.18
CA ASP A 92 10.92 2.71 -3.12
C ASP A 92 12.39 2.67 -2.69
N THR A 93 13.19 3.61 -3.22
CA THR A 93 14.61 3.77 -2.87
C THR A 93 14.77 4.19 -1.42
N GLY A 94 14.03 5.21 -0.96
CA GLY A 94 14.05 5.66 0.43
C GLY A 94 13.65 4.55 1.41
N ALA A 95 12.57 3.83 1.11
CA ALA A 95 12.11 2.72 1.93
C ALA A 95 13.16 1.59 2.04
N LYS A 96 13.76 1.18 0.91
CA LYS A 96 14.71 0.06 0.88
C LYS A 96 16.10 0.42 1.39
N GLN A 97 16.65 1.54 0.93
CA GLN A 97 18.05 1.90 1.16
C GLN A 97 18.22 2.71 2.45
N GLU A 98 17.36 3.70 2.69
CA GLU A 98 17.51 4.59 3.84
C GLU A 98 16.87 3.99 5.10
N MET A 99 15.69 3.40 4.94
CA MET A 99 14.90 2.88 6.07
C MET A 99 15.13 1.38 6.35
N GLY A 100 15.78 0.66 5.42
CA GLY A 100 16.08 -0.77 5.54
C GLY A 100 14.84 -1.68 5.47
N ILE A 101 13.78 -1.25 4.77
CA ILE A 101 12.54 -2.01 4.64
C ILE A 101 12.69 -3.01 3.49
N HIS A 102 12.61 -4.30 3.81
CA HIS A 102 12.76 -5.40 2.84
C HIS A 102 11.50 -6.26 2.67
N GLY A 103 10.40 -5.88 3.29
CA GLY A 103 9.14 -6.59 3.20
C GLY A 103 7.99 -5.75 3.74
N VAL A 104 6.80 -6.02 3.24
CA VAL A 104 5.57 -5.33 3.64
C VAL A 104 4.50 -6.38 4.09
N PRO A 105 3.42 -5.96 4.78
CA PRO A 105 3.16 -4.62 5.27
C PRO A 105 4.17 -4.21 6.34
N TYR A 106 4.53 -2.93 6.35
CA TYR A 106 5.46 -2.35 7.32
C TYR A 106 4.86 -1.05 7.82
N PHE A 107 4.89 -0.85 9.14
CA PHE A 107 4.25 0.27 9.79
C PHE A 107 5.26 1.03 10.64
N LEU A 108 5.31 2.35 10.45
CA LEU A 108 5.96 3.29 11.32
C LEU A 108 4.91 4.01 12.15
N ILE A 109 5.05 3.92 13.46
CA ILE A 109 4.09 4.50 14.41
C ILE A 109 4.86 5.52 15.25
N GLN A 110 4.45 6.77 15.14
CA GLN A 110 5.02 7.91 15.87
C GLN A 110 3.89 8.79 16.38
N SER A 111 4.08 9.40 17.55
CA SER A 111 3.17 10.40 18.10
C SER A 111 3.89 11.74 18.16
N SER A 112 3.15 12.85 18.03
CA SER A 112 3.68 14.19 18.30
C SER A 112 4.10 14.40 19.76
N LEU A 113 3.72 13.48 20.65
CA LEU A 113 4.03 13.52 22.08
C LEU A 113 5.30 12.75 22.45
N SER A 114 5.93 12.03 21.51
CA SER A 114 7.13 11.22 21.77
C SER A 114 8.09 11.24 20.59
N GLU A 115 9.38 11.44 20.87
CA GLU A 115 10.47 11.31 19.91
C GLU A 115 10.75 9.84 19.53
N VAL A 116 10.14 8.88 20.24
CA VAL A 116 10.34 7.45 19.98
C VAL A 116 9.43 7.00 18.86
N GLN A 117 10.05 6.53 17.78
CA GLN A 117 9.37 5.87 16.68
C GLN A 117 9.33 4.35 16.90
N HIS A 118 8.14 3.77 16.79
CA HIS A 118 7.95 2.32 16.84
C HIS A 118 7.77 1.75 15.43
N ARG A 119 8.22 0.51 15.25
CA ARG A 119 8.22 -0.20 13.97
C ARG A 119 7.49 -1.53 14.13
N LEU A 120 6.59 -1.84 13.21
CA LEU A 120 5.97 -3.17 13.09
C LEU A 120 6.19 -3.68 11.67
N SER A 121 6.80 -4.86 11.56
CA SER A 121 7.06 -5.51 10.27
C SER A 121 6.18 -6.75 10.13
N GLY A 122 5.52 -6.87 8.98
CA GLY A 122 4.57 -7.92 8.66
C GLY A 122 3.16 -7.68 9.21
N ALA A 123 2.25 -8.59 8.84
CA ALA A 123 0.87 -8.57 9.29
C ALA A 123 0.77 -9.03 10.76
N GLN A 124 1.12 -8.12 11.67
CA GLN A 124 1.12 -8.38 13.11
C GLN A 124 -0.31 -8.48 13.67
N SER A 125 -0.46 -9.16 14.82
CA SER A 125 -1.75 -9.28 15.50
C SER A 125 -2.28 -7.94 16.00
N VAL A 126 -3.60 -7.82 16.15
CA VAL A 126 -4.24 -6.63 16.75
C VAL A 126 -3.62 -6.28 18.11
N ALA A 127 -3.33 -7.29 18.94
CA ALA A 127 -2.72 -7.08 20.24
C ALA A 127 -1.31 -6.44 20.15
N ALA A 128 -0.53 -6.79 19.13
CA ALA A 128 0.78 -6.18 18.89
C ALA A 128 0.65 -4.69 18.54
N PHE A 129 -0.34 -4.35 17.70
CA PHE A 129 -0.66 -2.95 17.39
C PHE A 129 -1.12 -2.18 18.61
N THR A 130 -2.08 -2.72 19.38
CA THR A 130 -2.57 -2.10 20.62
C THR A 130 -1.42 -1.80 21.59
N SER A 131 -0.53 -2.78 21.81
CA SER A 131 0.62 -2.59 22.70
C SER A 131 1.58 -1.50 22.21
N VAL A 132 1.81 -1.40 20.89
CA VAL A 132 2.64 -0.33 20.33
C VAL A 132 1.97 1.03 20.52
N PHE A 133 0.68 1.17 20.20
CA PHE A 133 -0.04 2.43 20.38
C PHE A 133 -0.04 2.88 21.84
N GLU A 134 -0.29 1.97 22.78
CA GLU A 134 -0.21 2.26 24.22
C GLU A 134 1.18 2.78 24.62
N LYS A 135 2.27 2.15 24.15
CA LYS A 135 3.65 2.61 24.41
C LYS A 135 3.92 3.98 23.81
N THR A 136 3.48 4.21 22.57
CA THR A 136 3.68 5.49 21.88
C THR A 136 2.95 6.63 22.58
N ILE A 137 1.77 6.38 23.15
CA ILE A 137 1.00 7.36 23.91
C ILE A 137 1.57 7.53 25.34
N ALA A 138 2.05 6.44 25.96
CA ALA A 138 2.53 6.44 27.34
C ALA A 138 3.96 6.98 27.52
N ALA A 139 4.74 7.14 26.45
CA ALA A 139 6.11 7.69 26.46
C ALA A 139 6.18 9.20 26.84
N LYS A 140 5.22 9.67 27.62
CA LYS A 140 5.00 11.04 28.09
C LYS A 140 5.66 11.31 29.47
N GLN A 141 6.77 10.64 29.80
CA GLN A 141 7.46 10.82 31.09
C GLN A 141 8.93 11.18 30.91
#